data_AF-A0A1X2F819-F1
#
_entry.id   AF-A0A1X2F819-F1
#
_cell.length_a   1.000
_cell.length_b   1.000
_cell.length_c   1.000
_cell.angle_alpha   90.00
_cell.angle_beta   90.00
_cell.angle_gamma   90.00
#
_symmetry.space_group_name_H-M   'P 1'
#
loop_
_entity.id
_entity.type
_entity.pdbx_description
1 polymer ?
#
loop_
_entity_poly.entity_id
_entity_poly.type
_entity_poly.pdbx_seq_one_letter_code
_entity_poly.pdbx_strand_id
1 'polypeptide(L)'
;MSPNDIARKSSWLPTARSPHGLSRAQARTLAHREGEELIEGLVTGARIQAKGYATLVATQLVGALSREAAFQSGGDPKVMARTDLLVDQFTVAAASEIGRL
;
A
#
# COMPACT_ATOMS: atom_id res chain seq x y z
N MET A 1 -34.05 43.33 -36.70
CA MET A 1 -33.19 42.68 -35.70
C MET A 1 -31.78 43.21 -35.86
N SER A 2 -31.34 44.12 -34.98
CA SER A 2 -29.99 44.09 -34.43
C SER A 2 -29.99 44.95 -33.15
N PRO A 3 -29.41 44.46 -32.05
CA PRO A 3 -29.92 44.61 -30.71
C PRO A 3 -29.05 45.55 -29.89
N ASN A 4 -29.48 46.79 -29.70
CA ASN A 4 -28.67 47.81 -29.01
C ASN A 4 -29.26 48.30 -27.67
N ASP A 5 -30.31 47.67 -27.13
CA ASP A 5 -31.03 48.23 -25.97
C ASP A 5 -31.34 47.22 -24.85
N ILE A 6 -30.37 46.38 -24.47
CA ILE A 6 -30.44 45.72 -23.15
C ILE A 6 -29.22 46.12 -22.33
N ALA A 7 -29.28 47.38 -21.91
CA ALA A 7 -28.99 47.85 -20.56
C ALA A 7 -28.02 46.99 -19.75
N ARG A 8 -26.85 47.57 -19.46
CA ARG A 8 -26.07 47.35 -18.24
C ARG A 8 -27.00 47.26 -17.02
N LYS A 9 -27.46 46.06 -16.67
CA LYS A 9 -28.17 45.82 -15.41
C LYS A 9 -27.15 45.69 -14.30
N SER A 10 -26.87 46.86 -13.72
CA SER A 10 -26.89 47.11 -12.27
C SER A 10 -26.21 46.05 -11.38
N SER A 11 -25.03 46.46 -10.93
CA SER A 11 -24.16 45.92 -9.89
C SER A 11 -24.80 45.88 -8.49
N TRP A 12 -25.81 45.03 -8.28
CA TRP A 12 -26.40 44.83 -6.95
C TRP A 12 -26.67 43.36 -6.61
N LEU A 13 -26.00 42.42 -7.29
CA LEU A 13 -25.88 41.09 -6.67
C LEU A 13 -25.09 41.30 -5.38
N PRO A 14 -25.66 41.00 -4.20
CA PRO A 14 -24.89 40.97 -2.96
C PRO A 14 -23.67 40.13 -3.27
N THR A 15 -22.47 40.67 -3.08
CA THR A 15 -21.24 39.86 -3.11
C THR A 15 -21.56 38.63 -2.31
N ALA A 16 -21.65 37.48 -2.99
CA ALA A 16 -21.93 36.22 -2.33
C ALA A 16 -20.82 36.06 -1.30
N ARG A 17 -21.11 36.43 -0.05
CA ARG A 17 -20.33 35.97 1.10
C ARG A 17 -20.54 34.48 1.03
N SER A 18 -19.60 33.78 0.38
CA SER A 18 -19.49 32.33 0.49
C SER A 18 -19.53 32.06 1.98
N PRO A 19 -20.59 31.43 2.50
CA PRO A 19 -20.74 31.21 3.93
C PRO A 19 -19.58 30.31 4.34
N HIS A 20 -18.60 30.83 5.07
CA HIS A 20 -17.42 30.12 5.58
C HIS A 20 -16.94 28.96 4.68
N GLY A 21 -16.65 29.26 3.41
CA GLY A 21 -16.12 28.32 2.43
C GLY A 21 -14.62 28.53 2.25
N LEU A 22 -13.87 27.44 2.10
CA LEU A 22 -12.44 27.46 1.79
C LEU A 22 -12.15 28.47 0.67
N SER A 23 -11.22 29.38 0.92
CA SER A 23 -10.72 30.29 -0.12
C SER A 23 -10.09 29.47 -1.26
N ARG A 24 -10.00 30.03 -2.47
CA ARG A 24 -9.37 29.32 -3.61
C ARG A 24 -7.96 28.82 -3.29
N ALA A 25 -7.20 29.57 -2.50
CA ALA A 25 -5.88 29.16 -2.04
C ALA A 25 -5.98 27.94 -1.10
N GLN A 26 -6.91 27.97 -0.14
CA GLN A 26 -7.12 26.85 0.79
C GLN A 26 -7.65 25.60 0.07
N ALA A 27 -8.55 25.76 -0.90
CA ALA A 27 -9.04 24.65 -1.72
C ALA A 27 -7.92 24.00 -2.55
N ARG A 28 -7.00 24.80 -3.11
CA ARG A 28 -5.83 24.28 -3.83
C ARG A 28 -4.88 23.54 -2.90
N THR A 29 -4.61 24.08 -1.71
CA THR A 29 -3.78 23.41 -0.70
C THR A 29 -4.40 22.11 -0.23
N LEU A 30 -5.73 22.07 -0.04
CA LEU A 30 -6.45 20.87 0.33
C LEU A 30 -6.34 19.78 -0.74
N ALA A 31 -6.62 20.13 -2.01
CA ALA A 31 -6.51 19.18 -3.12
C ALA A 31 -5.09 18.60 -3.28
N HIS A 32 -4.05 19.39 -3.01
CA HIS A 32 -2.68 18.88 -2.99
C HIS A 32 -2.45 17.86 -1.88
N ARG A 33 -2.92 18.15 -0.65
CA ARG A 33 -2.79 17.23 0.49
C ARG A 33 -3.57 15.94 0.28
N GLU A 34 -4.80 16.04 -0.22
CA GLU A 34 -5.60 14.86 -0.57
C GLU A 34 -4.90 14.00 -1.63
N GLY A 35 -4.25 14.63 -2.61
CA GLY A 35 -3.44 13.94 -3.61
C GLY A 35 -2.23 13.22 -3.01
N GLU A 36 -1.51 13.87 -2.08
CA GLU A 36 -0.39 13.26 -1.36
C GLU A 36 -0.85 12.07 -0.52
N GLU A 37 -1.92 12.23 0.26
CA GLU A 37 -2.51 11.16 1.09
C GLU A 37 -2.97 9.96 0.24
N LEU A 38 -3.58 10.21 -0.93
CA LEU A 38 -3.98 9.14 -1.86
C LEU A 38 -2.75 8.37 -2.38
N ILE A 39 -1.69 9.06 -2.77
CA ILE A 39 -0.46 8.43 -3.26
C ILE A 39 0.20 7.61 -2.15
N GLU A 40 0.30 8.16 -0.93
CA GLU A 40 0.83 7.45 0.23
C GLU A 40 0.03 6.20 0.55
N GLY A 41 -1.31 6.30 0.49
CA GLY A 41 -2.22 5.17 0.67
C GLY A 41 -2.01 4.07 -0.36
N LEU A 42 -1.86 4.44 -1.64
CA LEU A 42 -1.59 3.49 -2.73
C LEU A 42 -0.24 2.80 -2.57
N VAL A 43 0.83 3.54 -2.25
CA VAL A 43 2.16 2.97 -2.02
C VAL A 43 2.15 2.03 -0.82
N THR A 44 1.50 2.43 0.27
CA THR A 44 1.38 1.60 1.48
C THR A 44 0.59 0.33 1.20
N GLY A 45 -0.53 0.43 0.49
CA GLY A 45 -1.33 -0.73 0.09
C GLY A 45 -0.54 -1.70 -0.79
N ALA A 46 0.21 -1.19 -1.77
CA ALA A 46 1.05 -2.02 -2.64
C ALA A 46 2.14 -2.76 -1.86
N ARG A 47 2.79 -2.10 -0.88
CA ARG A 47 3.79 -2.74 0.00
C ARG A 47 3.18 -3.85 0.84
N ILE A 48 2.00 -3.63 1.41
CA ILE A 48 1.30 -4.66 2.20
C ILE A 48 0.96 -5.87 1.32
N GLN A 49 0.44 -5.64 0.11
CA GLN A 49 0.15 -6.73 -0.83
C GLN A 49 1.41 -7.51 -1.20
N ALA A 50 2.51 -6.82 -1.53
CA ALA A 50 3.79 -7.45 -1.84
C ALA A 50 4.32 -8.31 -0.68
N LYS A 51 4.30 -7.78 0.54
CA LYS A 51 4.66 -8.55 1.75
C LYS A 51 3.76 -9.75 1.94
N GLY A 52 2.45 -9.60 1.74
CA GLY A 52 1.47 -10.68 1.84
C GLY A 52 1.76 -11.82 0.87
N TYR A 53 2.01 -11.49 -0.41
CA TYR A 53 2.38 -12.49 -1.42
C TYR A 53 3.71 -13.18 -1.09
N ALA A 54 4.75 -12.42 -0.73
CA ALA A 54 6.05 -12.97 -0.36
C ALA A 54 5.92 -13.92 0.86
N THR A 55 5.12 -13.53 1.86
CA THR A 55 4.84 -14.36 3.05
C THR A 55 4.12 -15.65 2.69
N LEU A 56 3.12 -15.58 1.80
CA LEU A 56 2.40 -16.77 1.33
C LEU A 56 3.35 -17.77 0.66
N VAL A 57 4.18 -17.30 -0.27
CA VAL A 57 5.15 -18.14 -0.98
C VAL A 57 6.19 -18.71 -0.01
N ALA A 58 6.75 -17.88 0.89
CA ALA A 58 7.71 -18.35 1.89
C ALA A 58 7.12 -19.45 2.77
N THR A 59 5.87 -19.30 3.23
CA THR A 59 5.17 -20.31 4.03
C THR A 59 5.02 -21.63 3.28
N GLN A 60 4.67 -21.57 1.98
CA GLN A 60 4.57 -22.75 1.14
C GLN A 60 5.93 -23.45 0.97
N LEU A 61 6.99 -22.68 0.77
CA LEU A 61 8.36 -23.20 0.65
C LEU A 61 8.85 -23.85 1.94
N VAL A 62 8.67 -23.20 3.10
CA VAL A 62 9.00 -23.80 4.40
C VAL A 62 8.31 -25.15 4.56
N GLY A 63 7.00 -25.22 4.30
CA GLY A 63 6.27 -26.48 4.38
C GLY A 63 6.78 -27.56 3.42
N ALA A 64 7.20 -27.19 2.20
CA ALA A 64 7.80 -28.12 1.25
C ALA A 64 9.18 -28.61 1.73
N LEU A 65 10.02 -27.70 2.21
CA LEU A 65 11.35 -28.01 2.73
C LEU A 65 11.29 -28.90 3.97
N SER A 66 10.34 -28.67 4.89
CA SER A 66 10.13 -29.55 6.05
C SER A 66 9.76 -30.98 5.65
N ARG A 67 8.91 -31.14 4.62
CA ARG A 67 8.56 -32.48 4.10
C ARG A 67 9.76 -33.14 3.43
N GLU A 68 10.56 -32.38 2.68
CA GLU A 68 11.77 -32.89 2.05
C GLU A 68 12.82 -33.30 3.10
N ALA A 69 13.01 -32.49 4.15
CA ALA A 69 13.87 -32.82 5.28
C ALA A 69 13.45 -34.15 5.92
N ALA A 70 12.15 -34.34 6.16
CA ALA A 70 11.62 -35.58 6.69
C ALA A 70 11.90 -36.77 5.76
N PHE A 71 11.69 -36.61 4.46
CA PHE A 71 11.97 -37.65 3.46
C PHE A 71 13.46 -38.02 3.43
N GLN A 72 14.35 -37.02 3.30
CA GLN A 72 15.79 -37.22 3.19
C GLN A 72 16.42 -37.80 4.45
N SER A 73 15.86 -37.48 5.62
CA SER A 73 16.33 -38.05 6.88
C SER A 73 16.15 -39.57 6.96
N GLY A 74 15.17 -40.14 6.25
CA GLY A 74 14.85 -41.57 6.31
C GLY A 74 14.58 -42.09 7.72
N GLY A 75 14.24 -41.21 8.67
CA GLY A 75 14.09 -41.54 10.09
C GLY A 75 15.39 -41.50 10.92
N ASP A 76 16.55 -41.16 10.35
CA ASP A 76 17.79 -40.92 11.11
C ASP A 76 17.68 -39.59 11.88
N PRO A 77 17.67 -39.62 13.22
CA PRO A 77 17.54 -38.41 14.02
C PRO A 77 18.68 -37.40 13.83
N LYS A 78 19.89 -37.86 13.51
CA LYS A 78 21.05 -36.97 13.28
C LYS A 78 20.94 -36.24 11.96
N VAL A 79 20.44 -36.91 10.92
CA VAL A 79 20.19 -36.27 9.62
C VAL A 79 19.03 -35.31 9.75
N MET A 80 17.93 -35.72 10.41
CA MET A 80 16.78 -34.86 10.67
C MET A 80 17.19 -33.55 11.35
N ALA A 81 17.97 -33.62 12.44
CA ALA A 81 18.41 -32.43 13.16
C ALA A 81 19.23 -31.47 12.29
N ARG A 82 20.02 -31.99 11.33
CA ARG A 82 20.80 -31.17 10.41
C ARG A 82 19.93 -30.54 9.33
N THR A 83 18.98 -31.29 8.79
CA THR A 83 18.06 -30.78 7.76
C THR A 83 17.09 -29.76 8.34
N ASP A 84 16.55 -30.01 9.55
CA ASP A 84 15.68 -29.07 10.27
C ASP A 84 16.39 -27.74 10.52
N LEU A 85 17.66 -27.77 10.94
CA LEU A 85 18.46 -26.55 11.09
C LEU A 85 18.51 -25.74 9.79
N LEU A 86 18.64 -26.39 8.63
CA LEU A 86 18.64 -25.66 7.34
C LEU A 86 17.27 -25.05 7.03
N VAL A 87 16.18 -25.75 7.33
CA VAL A 87 14.82 -25.22 7.17
C VAL A 87 14.59 -24.01 8.09
N ASP A 88 15.07 -24.08 9.32
CA ASP A 88 14.98 -22.98 10.28
C ASP A 88 15.78 -21.76 9.81
N GLN A 89 17.00 -21.96 9.32
CA GLN A 89 17.82 -20.87 8.76
C GLN A 89 17.15 -20.23 7.55
N PHE A 90 16.57 -21.02 6.66
CA PHE A 90 15.78 -20.50 5.54
C PHE A 90 14.60 -19.68 6.03
N THR A 91 13.87 -20.17 7.03
CA THR A 91 12.69 -19.49 7.61
C THR A 91 13.07 -18.13 8.16
N VAL A 92 14.16 -18.04 8.93
CA VAL A 92 14.68 -16.78 9.49
C VAL A 92 15.12 -15.82 8.39
N ALA A 93 15.84 -16.32 7.37
CA ALA A 93 16.29 -15.50 6.25
C ALA A 93 15.10 -14.94 5.45
N ALA A 94 14.12 -15.78 5.11
CA ALA A 94 12.92 -15.37 4.39
C ALA A 94 12.11 -14.33 5.17
N ALA A 95 11.91 -14.54 6.48
CA ALA A 95 11.22 -13.59 7.34
C ALA A 95 11.93 -12.22 7.39
N SER A 96 13.27 -12.21 7.45
CA SER A 96 14.08 -10.99 7.40
C SER A 96 13.93 -10.23 6.08
N GLU A 97 13.96 -10.93 4.95
CA GLU A 97 13.75 -10.30 3.63
C GLU A 97 12.35 -9.71 3.50
N ILE A 98 11.31 -10.44 3.92
CA ILE A 98 9.92 -9.94 3.91
C ILE A 98 9.76 -8.71 4.82
N GLY A 99 10.44 -8.71 5.98
CA GLY A 99 10.47 -7.58 6.89
C GLY A 99 11.00 -6.30 6.24
N ARG A 100 11.95 -6.43 5.29
CA ARG A 100 12.61 -5.33 4.59
C ARG A 100 11.87 -4.77 3.36
N LEU A 101 10.90 -5.51 2.81
CA LEU A 101 10.02 -5.00 1.73
C LEU A 101 9.17 -3.80 2.18
#